data_AF-A0A932XLL3-F1
#
_entry.id   AF-A0A932XLL3-F1
#
_cell.length_a   1.000
_cell.length_b   1.000
_cell.length_c   1.000
_cell.angle_alpha   90.00
_cell.angle_beta   90.00
_cell.angle_gamma   90.00
#
_symmetry.space_group_name_H-M   'P 1'
#
loop_
_entity.id
_entity.type
_entity.pdbx_description
1 polymer ?
#
loop_
_entity_poly.entity_id
_entity_poly.type
_entity_poly.pdbx_seq_one_letter_code
_entity_poly.pdbx_strand_id
1 'polypeptide(L)'
;MYAKASKVVSRSGQGDGARWYEVSFVTFDPFDQVVKFYQSQAGRAPMYMSTSAKVKSALIAIAPTFQDQTTVNISRDAGSPETKVVILRNLLILPNHPAPAKSREGVGEGSPPTRPGERK
;
A
#
# COMPACT_ATOMS: atom_id res chain seq x y z
N MET A 1 0.92 22.37 -4.11
CA MET A 1 2.20 21.89 -3.55
C MET A 1 2.19 20.37 -3.68
N TYR A 2 3.23 19.77 -4.27
CA TYR A 2 3.36 18.33 -4.41
C TYR A 2 4.40 17.83 -3.39
N ALA A 3 4.00 16.89 -2.53
CA ALA A 3 4.86 16.26 -1.54
C ALA A 3 5.98 15.47 -2.24
N LYS A 4 7.25 15.78 -2.00
CA LYS A 4 8.39 15.00 -2.51
C LYS A 4 8.76 13.95 -1.46
N ALA A 5 8.37 12.70 -1.69
CA ALA A 5 8.74 11.59 -0.81
C ALA A 5 10.26 11.35 -0.87
N SER A 6 10.95 11.34 0.27
CA SER A 6 12.42 11.21 0.33
C SER A 6 12.90 9.76 0.19
N LYS A 7 12.07 8.78 0.57
CA LYS A 7 12.30 7.34 0.39
C LYS A 7 10.98 6.60 0.44
N VAL A 8 10.62 5.89 -0.63
CA VAL A 8 9.43 5.03 -0.69
C VAL A 8 9.88 3.59 -0.55
N VAL A 9 9.30 2.85 0.38
CA VAL A 9 9.53 1.41 0.58
C VAL A 9 8.20 0.70 0.47
N SER A 10 8.08 -0.25 -0.46
CA SER A 10 6.92 -1.10 -0.62
C SER A 10 7.21 -2.52 -0.17
N ARG A 11 6.26 -3.15 0.51
CA ARG A 11 6.29 -4.56 0.92
C ARG A 11 4.94 -5.19 0.67
N SER A 12 4.91 -6.50 0.47
CA SER A 12 3.68 -7.25 0.35
C SER A 12 3.87 -8.66 0.84
N GLY A 13 2.78 -9.30 1.26
CA GLY A 13 2.80 -10.69 1.66
C GLY A 13 1.41 -11.29 1.69
N GLN A 14 1.36 -12.56 2.07
CA GLN A 14 0.15 -13.36 2.17
C GLN A 14 0.24 -14.26 3.39
N GLY A 15 -0.83 -14.35 4.17
CA GLY A 15 -0.92 -15.16 5.39
C GLY A 15 -2.34 -15.12 5.95
N ASP A 16 -2.73 -16.14 6.71
CA ASP A 16 -4.02 -16.20 7.44
C ASP A 16 -5.26 -15.88 6.59
N GLY A 17 -5.26 -16.31 5.32
CA GLY A 17 -6.37 -16.05 4.40
C GLY A 17 -6.48 -14.59 3.94
N ALA A 18 -5.41 -13.79 4.04
CA ALA A 18 -5.37 -12.42 3.55
C ALA A 18 -4.09 -12.15 2.76
N ARG A 19 -4.16 -11.20 1.80
CA ARG A 19 -3.02 -10.56 1.15
C ARG A 19 -2.86 -9.17 1.72
N TRP A 20 -1.64 -8.75 1.99
CA TRP A 20 -1.36 -7.42 2.50
C TRP A 20 -0.34 -6.69 1.64
N TYR A 21 -0.49 -5.38 1.58
CA TYR A 21 0.39 -4.45 0.86
C TYR A 21 0.70 -3.28 1.78
N GLU A 22 1.98 -3.00 1.97
CA GLU A 22 2.46 -1.88 2.77
C GLU A 22 3.27 -0.95 1.88
N VAL A 23 2.97 0.34 1.94
CA VAL A 23 3.81 1.40 1.37
C VAL A 23 4.17 2.36 2.49
N SER A 24 5.45 2.53 2.74
CA SER A 24 5.96 3.49 3.71
C SER A 24 6.81 4.54 3.02
N PHE A 25 6.66 5.79 3.44
CA PHE A 25 7.48 6.89 2.95
C PHE A 25 7.59 8.02 3.97
N VAL A 26 8.51 8.93 3.70
CA VAL A 26 8.73 10.14 4.49
C VAL A 26 8.46 11.37 3.61
N THR A 27 7.76 12.35 4.16
CA THR A 27 7.57 13.68 3.57
C THR A 27 8.03 14.76 4.56
N PHE A 28 8.35 15.95 4.04
CA PHE A 28 8.64 17.14 4.85
C PHE A 28 7.41 18.03 5.07
N ASP A 29 6.24 17.64 4.54
CA ASP A 29 5.00 18.37 4.77
C ASP A 29 4.59 18.31 6.26
N PRO A 30 4.04 19.40 6.83
CA PRO A 30 3.57 19.43 8.21
C PRO A 30 2.62 18.28 8.55
N PHE A 31 2.80 17.66 9.73
CA PHE A 31 1.98 16.54 10.21
C PHE A 31 0.47 16.80 10.05
N ASP A 32 -0.01 17.96 10.48
CA ASP A 32 -1.43 18.31 10.42
C ASP A 32 -1.96 18.46 8.98
N GLN A 33 -1.10 18.85 8.03
CA GLN A 33 -1.47 18.91 6.61
C GLN A 33 -1.58 17.51 5.99
N VAL A 34 -0.62 16.63 6.29
CA VAL A 34 -0.64 15.23 5.83
C VAL A 34 -1.88 14.52 6.37
N VAL A 35 -2.20 14.74 7.65
CA VAL A 35 -3.41 14.21 8.28
C VAL A 35 -4.68 14.70 7.58
N LYS A 36 -4.82 16.02 7.37
CA LYS A 36 -5.99 16.61 6.70
C LYS A 36 -6.15 16.07 5.28
N PHE A 37 -5.03 15.89 4.55
CA PHE A 37 -5.04 15.30 3.22
C PHE A 37 -5.66 13.89 3.26
N TYR A 38 -5.15 12.98 4.11
CA TYR A 38 -5.69 11.62 4.17
C TYR A 38 -7.10 11.55 4.75
N GLN A 39 -7.45 12.43 5.68
CA GLN A 39 -8.81 12.56 6.20
C GLN A 39 -9.80 12.93 5.08
N SER A 40 -9.40 13.82 4.16
CA SER A 40 -10.24 14.18 3.01
C SER A 40 -10.52 13.00 2.06
N GLN A 41 -9.61 12.03 1.99
CA GLN A 41 -9.78 10.80 1.19
C GLN A 41 -10.62 9.74 1.92
N ALA A 42 -10.64 9.78 3.26
CA ALA A 42 -11.34 8.82 4.11
C ALA A 42 -12.84 9.15 4.30
N GLY A 43 -13.28 10.37 3.98
CA GLY A 43 -14.66 10.80 4.18
C GLY A 43 -15.06 10.79 5.67
N ARG A 44 -16.06 9.97 6.03
CA ARG A 44 -16.55 9.81 7.42
C ARG A 44 -15.95 8.61 8.16
N ALA A 45 -14.90 8.00 7.62
CA ALA A 45 -14.32 6.82 8.21
C ALA A 45 -13.65 7.10 9.58
N PRO A 46 -13.53 6.08 10.44
CA PRO A 46 -12.94 6.23 11.76
C PRO A 46 -11.49 6.74 11.70
N MET A 47 -11.15 7.58 12.67
CA MET A 47 -9.83 8.15 12.84
C MET A 47 -9.43 8.18 14.32
N TYR A 48 -8.18 7.85 14.60
CA TYR A 48 -7.59 7.91 15.92
C TYR A 48 -6.38 8.84 15.89
N MET A 49 -6.28 9.72 16.88
CA MET A 49 -5.12 10.61 17.07
C MET A 49 -4.51 10.36 18.44
N SER A 50 -3.18 10.40 18.49
CA SER A 50 -2.44 10.41 19.74
C SER A 50 -1.33 11.45 19.66
N THR A 51 -1.17 12.24 20.71
CA THR A 51 -0.09 13.21 20.83
C THR A 51 0.57 13.05 22.17
N SER A 52 1.89 12.86 22.16
CA SER A 52 2.74 12.84 23.34
C SER A 52 3.83 13.91 23.20
N ALA A 53 4.60 14.14 24.26
CA ALA A 53 5.76 15.04 24.22
C ALA A 53 6.83 14.59 23.22
N LYS A 54 6.85 13.30 22.83
CA LYS A 54 7.88 12.72 21.96
C LYS A 54 7.41 12.48 20.53
N VAL A 55 6.13 12.15 20.34
CA VAL A 55 5.59 11.71 19.05
C VAL A 55 4.16 12.18 18.89
N LYS A 56 3.83 12.68 17.69
CA LYS A 56 2.47 12.82 17.18
C LYS A 56 2.18 11.64 16.25
N SER A 57 1.00 11.02 16.41
CA SER A 57 0.55 9.95 15.53
C SER A 57 -0.93 10.04 15.20
N ALA A 58 -1.30 9.59 14.01
CA ALA A 58 -2.68 9.44 13.57
C ALA A 58 -2.85 8.14 12.81
N LEU A 59 -3.96 7.45 13.04
CA LEU A 59 -4.41 6.29 12.29
C LEU A 59 -5.74 6.62 11.61
N ILE A 60 -5.80 6.49 10.30
CA ILE A 60 -6.98 6.81 9.48
C ILE A 60 -7.37 5.57 8.68
N ALA A 61 -8.61 5.11 8.81
CA ALA A 61 -9.16 4.07 7.92
C ALA A 61 -9.70 4.74 6.64
N ILE A 62 -9.35 4.25 5.45
CA ILE A 62 -9.81 4.80 4.16
C ILE A 62 -10.85 3.88 3.52
N ALA A 63 -10.59 2.58 3.49
CA ALA A 63 -11.54 1.58 3.06
C ALA A 63 -11.75 0.65 4.25
N PRO A 64 -12.81 0.81 5.06
CA PRO A 64 -12.98 0.02 6.28
C PRO A 64 -13.77 -1.28 6.08
N THR A 65 -13.95 -1.73 4.83
CA THR A 65 -14.74 -2.94 4.57
C THR A 65 -14.02 -4.18 5.09
N PHE A 66 -14.75 -5.20 5.53
CA PHE A 66 -14.13 -6.43 6.03
C PHE A 66 -13.22 -7.13 5.01
N GLN A 67 -13.53 -7.03 3.71
CA GLN A 67 -12.81 -7.70 2.64
C GLN A 67 -11.64 -6.88 2.08
N ASP A 68 -11.69 -5.56 2.23
CA ASP A 68 -10.66 -4.63 1.79
C ASP A 68 -10.51 -3.52 2.83
N GLN A 69 -9.48 -3.68 3.67
CA GLN A 69 -9.13 -2.76 4.75
C GLN A 69 -7.91 -1.96 4.37
N THR A 70 -8.08 -0.66 4.13
CA THR A 70 -6.94 0.26 3.95
C THR A 70 -6.84 1.20 5.14
N THR A 71 -5.66 1.24 5.74
CA THR A 71 -5.31 2.13 6.86
C THR A 71 -4.08 2.96 6.54
N VAL A 72 -4.02 4.15 7.10
CA VAL A 72 -2.88 5.05 7.00
C VAL A 72 -2.43 5.43 8.39
N ASN A 73 -1.19 5.06 8.72
CA ASN A 73 -0.50 5.50 9.93
C ASN A 73 0.40 6.68 9.56
N ILE A 74 0.23 7.79 10.27
CA ILE A 74 1.03 9.00 10.10
C ILE A 74 1.72 9.24 11.43
N SER A 75 3.02 9.46 11.42
CA SER A 75 3.77 9.81 12.63
C SER A 75 4.80 10.90 12.39
N ARG A 76 5.09 11.66 13.44
CA ARG A 76 6.18 12.63 13.47
C ARG A 76 6.78 12.67 14.86
N ASP A 77 8.09 12.52 14.93
CA ASP A 77 8.85 12.69 16.16
C ASP A 77 8.99 14.19 16.51
N ALA A 78 9.01 14.50 17.80
CA ALA A 78 9.20 15.86 18.29
C ALA A 78 10.56 16.40 17.84
N GLY A 79 10.57 17.60 17.25
CA GLY A 79 11.78 18.22 16.70
C GLY A 79 12.20 17.72 15.31
N SER A 80 11.52 16.71 14.75
CA SER A 80 11.77 16.28 13.37
C SER A 80 10.92 17.08 12.37
N PRO A 81 11.51 17.58 11.26
CA PRO A 81 10.74 18.15 10.15
C PRO A 81 10.03 17.07 9.31
N GLU A 82 10.37 15.80 9.53
CA GLU A 82 9.88 14.67 8.76
C GLU A 82 8.54 14.15 9.31
N THR A 83 7.63 13.84 8.40
CA THR A 83 6.41 13.08 8.67
C THR A 83 6.52 11.74 7.96
N LYS A 84 6.43 10.68 8.74
CA LYS A 84 6.40 9.31 8.24
C LYS A 84 4.96 8.91 7.97
N VAL A 85 4.74 8.27 6.83
CA VAL A 85 3.44 7.76 6.41
C VAL A 85 3.60 6.29 6.07
N VAL A 86 2.72 5.45 6.61
CA VAL A 86 2.63 4.02 6.32
C VAL A 86 1.20 3.70 5.92
N ILE A 87 1.02 3.31 4.68
CA ILE A 87 -0.26 2.87 4.12
C ILE A 87 -0.26 1.35 4.11
N LEU A 88 -1.21 0.73 4.81
CA LEU A 88 -1.38 -0.71 4.85
C LEU A 88 -2.76 -1.06 4.29
N ARG A 89 -2.78 -1.93 3.27
CA ARG A 89 -3.99 -2.50 2.69
C ARG A 89 -4.02 -4.00 2.94
N ASN A 90 -5.09 -4.49 3.55
CA ASN A 90 -5.37 -5.91 3.77
C ASN A 90 -6.57 -6.33 2.92
N LEU A 91 -6.37 -7.35 2.10
CA LEU A 91 -7.37 -7.94 1.22
C LEU A 91 -7.66 -9.36 1.68
N LEU A 92 -8.87 -9.61 2.15
CA LEU A 92 -9.29 -10.95 2.55
C LEU A 92 -9.40 -11.84 1.30
N ILE A 93 -8.77 -13.01 1.34
CA ILE A 93 -8.82 -14.02 0.29
C ILE A 93 -10.00 -14.92 0.62
N LEU A 94 -11.13 -14.65 -0.02
CA LEU A 94 -12.29 -15.51 0.09
C LEU A 94 -11.99 -16.86 -0.59
N PRO A 95 -12.40 -17.99 0.02
CA PRO A 95 -12.05 -19.34 -0.43
C PRO A 95 -12.53 -19.70 -1.86
N ASN A 96 -13.42 -18.91 -2.46
CA ASN A 96 -13.91 -19.10 -3.82
C ASN A 96 -13.29 -18.15 -4.85
N HIS A 97 -12.25 -17.39 -4.49
CA HIS A 97 -11.57 -16.55 -5.47
C HIS A 97 -10.43 -17.33 -6.13
N PRO A 98 -10.48 -17.61 -7.45
CA PRO A 98 -9.33 -18.20 -8.13
C PRO A 98 -8.13 -17.28 -7.93
N ALA A 99 -6.99 -17.88 -7.57
CA ALA A 99 -5.73 -17.17 -7.47
C ALA A 99 -5.48 -16.41 -8.78
N PRO A 100 -5.09 -15.11 -8.75
CA PRO A 100 -4.69 -14.47 -9.99
C PRO A 100 -3.50 -15.23 -10.56
N ALA A 101 -3.58 -15.50 -11.86
CA ALA A 101 -2.51 -16.15 -12.60
C ALA A 101 -1.18 -15.49 -12.23
N LYS A 102 -0.21 -16.32 -11.80
CA LYS A 102 1.16 -15.86 -11.58
C LYS A 102 1.58 -15.07 -12.83
N SER A 103 1.94 -13.80 -12.64
CA SER A 103 2.60 -13.01 -13.68
C SER A 103 3.80 -13.82 -14.14
N ARG A 104 3.68 -14.41 -15.32
CA ARG A 104 4.77 -15.10 -15.99
C ARG A 104 5.73 -13.99 -16.37
N GLU A 105 6.82 -13.84 -15.62
CA GLU A 105 7.97 -13.07 -16.07
C GLU A 105 8.39 -13.66 -17.42
N GLY A 106 8.15 -12.92 -18.48
CA GLY A 106 8.63 -13.22 -19.81
C GLY A 106 10.02 -12.63 -19.97
N VAL A 107 11.01 -13.49 -20.14
CA VAL A 107 12.22 -13.28 -20.92
C VAL A 107 12.54 -14.68 -21.47
N GLY A 108 12.47 -15.01 -22.75
CA GLY A 108 12.53 -14.23 -23.98
C GLY A 108 13.53 -14.95 -24.86
N GLU A 109 13.09 -15.69 -25.86
CA GLU A 109 13.86 -15.95 -27.08
C GLU A 109 12.92 -16.42 -28.18
N GLY A 110 13.01 -15.74 -29.32
CA GLY A 110 12.08 -15.86 -30.42
C GLY A 110 12.54 -16.83 -31.51
N SER A 111 11.52 -17.24 -32.27
CA SER A 111 11.51 -17.61 -33.70
C SER A 111 11.98 -19.02 -34.10
N PRO A 112 11.49 -19.59 -35.23
CA PRO A 112 10.30 -19.29 -36.06
C PRO A 112 9.40 -20.54 -36.30
N PRO A 113 8.28 -20.45 -37.04
CA PRO A 113 7.41 -21.60 -37.27
C PRO A 113 7.92 -22.45 -38.45
N THR A 114 7.97 -23.78 -38.28
CA THR A 114 8.13 -24.72 -39.40
C THR A 114 6.85 -25.52 -39.61
N ARG A 115 6.35 -25.44 -40.85
CA ARG A 115 5.10 -26.00 -41.37
C ARG A 115 5.17 -27.54 -41.47
N PRO A 116 4.04 -28.27 -41.46
CA PRO A 116 4.03 -29.73 -41.39
C PRO A 116 4.11 -30.37 -42.78
N GLY A 117 4.82 -31.50 -42.87
CA GLY A 117 4.69 -32.48 -43.95
C GLY A 117 6.02 -32.97 -44.49
N GLU A 118 6.36 -34.23 -44.22
CA GLU A 118 6.56 -35.25 -45.26
C GLU A 118 6.74 -36.63 -44.61
N ARG A 119 5.92 -37.57 -45.10
CA ARG A 119 6.08 -39.01 -44.85
C ARG A 119 7.22 -39.52 -45.75
N LYS A 120 8.03 -40.45 -45.23
CA LYS A 120 8.34 -41.70 -45.92
C LYS A 120 8.66 -42.77 -44.88
#